data_AF-A0A3B8LAD5-F1
#
_entry.id   AF-A0A3B8LAD5-F1
#
_cell.length_a   1.000
_cell.length_b   1.000
_cell.length_c   1.000
_cell.angle_alpha   90.00
_cell.angle_beta   90.00
_cell.angle_gamma   90.00
#
_symmetry.space_group_name_H-M   'P 1'
#
loop_
_entity.id
_entity.type
_entity.pdbx_description
1 polymer ?
#
loop_
_entity_poly.entity_id
_entity_poly.type
_entity_poly.pdbx_seq_one_letter_code
_entity_poly.pdbx_strand_id
1 'polypeptide(L)'
;MAGGVGSFDYTTDVQRLVDDLRDWLTGVDQTVTTEVVAMVEAYGTLCRELNDRLRRCQEFLRLNLWSAAIQLAEIEPNLVDRFTHLDFDSRSELDDRVAMYEQLGTVPTLLNDIYDELNEAYEYHMPLERLFAKHRRLALKRSPLSSRLRVARTLADRDERSLFWEDDVIAFERGLISEIKDEARKASSRGDAQALQELKQMLESPDWFELPSAKLIGGVKALITKAKQQQSREKLPELTESIRSHWEYWGRSFQEMDSLALGQDPNWQALSGMITKWFDDAESIGLLDSDPLFLVVAPIDEAVRALGESSQQAEAQSAAVERLQAALHDPGADRSRLRRLHSEASQWGILPRQLTDEYERGMKSLWWKANWERVLGIGLFLAAVIGAIVFAIVASF
;
A
#
# COMPACT_ATOMS: atom_id res chain seq x y z
N MET A 1 -65.77 52.57 -23.58
CA MET A 1 -64.72 51.71 -24.18
C MET A 1 -64.08 50.93 -23.05
N ALA A 2 -64.60 49.74 -22.76
CA ALA A 2 -64.00 48.82 -21.80
C ALA A 2 -62.94 48.02 -22.56
N GLY A 3 -61.70 48.50 -22.52
CA GLY A 3 -60.58 47.67 -22.97
C GLY A 3 -60.56 46.45 -22.06
N GLY A 4 -60.75 45.27 -22.63
CA GLY A 4 -60.59 44.02 -21.91
C GLY A 4 -59.15 43.94 -21.44
N VAL A 5 -58.93 44.29 -20.17
CA VAL A 5 -57.69 44.02 -19.47
C VAL A 5 -57.51 42.51 -19.59
N GLY A 6 -56.51 42.09 -20.35
CA GLY A 6 -56.23 40.66 -20.52
C GLY A 6 -55.99 40.09 -19.14
N SER A 7 -56.89 39.20 -18.70
CA SER A 7 -56.76 38.51 -17.43
C SER A 7 -55.40 37.83 -17.42
N PHE A 8 -54.49 38.33 -16.58
CA PHE A 8 -53.18 37.75 -16.45
C PHE A 8 -53.33 36.34 -15.84
N ASP A 9 -52.62 35.36 -16.39
CA ASP A 9 -52.65 34.01 -15.87
C ASP A 9 -51.62 33.84 -14.75
N TYR A 10 -52.08 34.14 -13.53
CA TYR A 10 -51.30 34.01 -12.31
C TYR A 10 -50.84 32.58 -11.99
N THR A 11 -51.37 31.55 -12.68
CA THR A 11 -50.95 30.16 -12.45
C THR A 11 -49.58 29.85 -13.05
N THR A 12 -49.15 30.63 -14.05
CA THR A 12 -47.89 30.40 -14.77
C THR A 12 -46.73 31.23 -14.19
N ASP A 13 -47.00 32.42 -13.65
CA ASP A 13 -45.99 33.34 -13.10
C ASP A 13 -46.23 33.62 -11.61
N VAL A 14 -45.70 32.71 -10.79
CA VAL A 14 -45.86 32.75 -9.33
C VAL A 14 -45.18 33.99 -8.73
N GLN A 15 -44.06 34.42 -9.29
CA GLN A 15 -43.33 35.59 -8.77
C GLN A 15 -44.15 36.85 -8.94
N ARG A 16 -44.70 37.08 -10.15
CA ARG A 16 -45.56 38.24 -10.39
C ARG A 16 -46.81 38.23 -9.52
N LEU A 17 -47.44 37.07 -9.33
CA LEU A 17 -48.59 36.95 -8.41
C LEU A 17 -48.23 37.42 -6.99
N VAL A 18 -47.08 36.97 -6.48
CA VAL A 18 -46.64 37.32 -5.13
C VAL A 18 -46.27 38.79 -5.02
N ASP A 19 -45.64 39.37 -6.04
CA ASP A 19 -45.31 40.79 -6.08
C ASP A 19 -46.59 41.66 -6.13
N ASP A 20 -47.56 41.32 -6.96
CA ASP A 20 -48.86 42.02 -7.03
C ASP A 20 -49.62 41.92 -5.67
N LEU A 21 -49.54 40.77 -4.98
CA LEU A 21 -50.09 40.61 -3.63
C LEU A 21 -49.37 41.46 -2.58
N ARG A 22 -48.04 41.55 -2.63
CA ARG A 22 -47.25 42.43 -1.74
C ARG A 22 -47.57 43.89 -1.96
N ASP A 23 -47.70 44.32 -3.21
CA ASP A 23 -48.08 45.68 -3.58
C ASP A 23 -49.47 46.03 -3.04
N TRP A 24 -50.43 45.10 -3.12
CA TRP A 24 -51.75 45.28 -2.51
C TRP A 24 -51.69 45.36 -0.97
N LEU A 25 -50.91 44.48 -0.32
CA LEU A 25 -50.78 44.46 1.15
C LEU A 25 -50.10 45.71 1.70
N THR A 26 -49.12 46.26 0.98
CA THR A 26 -48.38 47.47 1.40
C THR A 26 -49.03 48.77 0.92
N GLY A 27 -49.98 48.68 -0.01
CA GLY A 27 -50.71 49.81 -0.57
C GLY A 27 -51.55 50.56 0.48
N VAL A 28 -51.71 51.87 0.26
CA VAL A 28 -52.58 52.74 1.10
C VAL A 28 -54.06 52.40 0.88
N ASP A 29 -54.42 52.00 -0.33
CA ASP A 29 -55.76 51.55 -0.70
C ASP A 29 -55.81 50.02 -0.73
N GLN A 30 -56.35 49.44 0.35
CA GLN A 30 -56.52 48.00 0.52
C GLN A 30 -57.98 47.57 0.26
N THR A 31 -58.66 48.26 -0.66
CA THR A 31 -60.02 47.86 -1.08
C THR A 31 -60.00 46.49 -1.76
N VAL A 32 -60.97 45.65 -1.41
CA VAL A 32 -61.12 44.32 -2.03
C VAL A 32 -61.79 44.48 -3.38
N THR A 33 -60.98 44.45 -4.45
CA THR A 33 -61.46 44.45 -5.83
C THR A 33 -61.65 43.02 -6.35
N THR A 34 -62.31 42.87 -7.48
CA THR A 34 -62.43 41.56 -8.17
C THR A 34 -61.08 40.98 -8.58
N GLU A 35 -60.08 41.83 -8.84
CA GLU A 35 -58.72 41.41 -9.17
C GLU A 35 -58.00 40.83 -7.95
N VAL A 36 -58.12 41.46 -6.78
CA VAL A 36 -57.58 40.93 -5.53
C VAL A 36 -58.19 39.58 -5.17
N VAL A 37 -59.50 39.42 -5.32
CA VAL A 37 -60.17 38.12 -5.12
C VAL A 37 -59.56 37.06 -6.04
N ALA A 38 -59.35 37.38 -7.32
CA ALA A 38 -58.74 36.45 -8.27
C ALA A 38 -57.27 36.11 -7.92
N MET A 39 -56.49 37.08 -7.46
CA MET A 39 -55.10 36.86 -7.01
C MET A 39 -55.04 35.92 -5.80
N VAL A 40 -55.87 36.16 -4.77
CA VAL A 40 -55.92 35.32 -3.57
C VAL A 40 -56.39 33.90 -3.91
N GLU A 41 -57.39 33.75 -4.78
CA GLU A 41 -57.86 32.44 -5.24
C GLU A 41 -56.77 31.67 -6.02
N ALA A 42 -56.06 32.35 -6.93
CA ALA A 42 -54.93 31.77 -7.66
C ALA A 42 -53.83 31.31 -6.71
N TYR A 43 -53.46 32.17 -5.75
CA TYR A 43 -52.47 31.86 -4.73
C TYR A 43 -52.88 30.64 -3.87
N GLY A 44 -54.15 30.60 -3.42
CA GLY A 44 -54.67 29.47 -2.63
C GLY A 44 -54.75 28.17 -3.42
N THR A 45 -54.91 28.22 -4.75
CA THR A 45 -54.84 27.07 -5.63
C THR A 45 -53.40 26.53 -5.73
N LEU A 46 -52.43 27.41 -5.97
CA LEU A 46 -51.01 27.05 -6.00
C LEU A 46 -50.54 26.42 -4.68
N CYS A 47 -50.98 26.94 -3.53
CA CYS A 47 -50.66 26.35 -2.23
C CYS A 47 -51.22 24.94 -2.04
N ARG A 48 -52.44 24.67 -2.53
CA ARG A 48 -53.03 23.31 -2.46
C ARG A 48 -52.22 22.33 -3.29
N GLU A 49 -51.90 22.70 -4.53
CA GLU A 49 -51.09 21.86 -5.43
C GLU A 49 -49.69 21.57 -4.85
N LEU A 50 -49.05 22.60 -4.29
CA LEU A 50 -47.76 22.50 -3.62
C LEU A 50 -47.84 21.54 -2.42
N ASN A 51 -48.83 21.72 -1.55
CA ASN A 51 -49.03 20.90 -0.35
C ASN A 51 -49.35 19.44 -0.70
N ASP A 52 -50.14 19.19 -1.74
CA ASP A 52 -50.44 17.84 -2.21
C ASP A 52 -49.19 17.13 -2.75
N ARG A 53 -48.26 17.90 -3.36
CA ARG A 53 -46.97 17.36 -3.79
C ARG A 53 -46.00 17.14 -2.63
N LEU A 54 -45.95 18.06 -1.66
CA LEU A 54 -45.17 17.88 -0.43
C LEU A 54 -45.60 16.63 0.34
N ARG A 55 -46.91 16.39 0.50
CA ARG A 55 -47.43 15.18 1.15
C ARG A 55 -46.98 13.89 0.47
N ARG A 56 -46.98 13.86 -0.87
CA ARG A 56 -46.44 12.73 -1.64
C ARG A 56 -44.92 12.56 -1.46
N CYS A 57 -44.17 13.66 -1.36
CA CYS A 57 -42.76 13.59 -1.02
C CYS A 57 -42.57 13.01 0.39
N GLN A 58 -43.39 13.43 1.36
CA GLN A 58 -43.36 12.89 2.72
C GLN A 58 -43.64 11.38 2.77
N GLU A 59 -44.60 10.89 1.97
CA GLU A 59 -44.86 9.45 1.84
C GLU A 59 -43.61 8.69 1.38
N PHE A 60 -42.86 9.22 0.40
CA PHE A 60 -41.61 8.62 -0.02
C PHE A 60 -40.52 8.68 1.06
N LEU A 61 -40.39 9.81 1.77
CA LEU A 61 -39.43 9.95 2.87
C LEU A 61 -39.72 8.94 3.99
N ARG A 62 -40.98 8.75 4.36
CA ARG A 62 -41.40 7.73 5.36
C ARG A 62 -41.09 6.30 4.94
N LEU A 63 -41.02 6.04 3.64
CA LEU A 63 -40.62 4.75 3.07
C LEU A 63 -39.10 4.62 2.85
N ASN A 64 -38.30 5.61 3.29
CA ASN A 64 -36.86 5.72 3.03
C ASN A 64 -36.51 5.77 1.53
N LEU A 65 -37.41 6.28 0.69
CA LEU A 65 -37.23 6.45 -0.76
C LEU A 65 -36.78 7.88 -1.10
N TRP A 66 -35.66 8.30 -0.50
CA TRP A 66 -35.11 9.66 -0.59
C TRP A 66 -34.94 10.16 -2.03
N SER A 67 -34.31 9.36 -2.89
CA SER A 67 -34.14 9.71 -4.32
C SER A 67 -35.46 9.91 -5.06
N ALA A 68 -36.51 9.17 -4.70
CA ALA A 68 -37.83 9.33 -5.31
C ALA A 68 -38.53 10.60 -4.82
N ALA A 69 -38.39 10.95 -3.54
CA ALA A 69 -38.89 12.22 -2.99
C ALA A 69 -38.22 13.43 -3.66
N ILE A 70 -36.89 13.41 -3.75
CA ILE A 70 -36.08 14.46 -4.41
C ILE A 70 -36.47 14.58 -5.88
N GLN A 71 -36.52 13.46 -6.61
CA GLN A 71 -36.93 13.49 -8.02
C GLN A 71 -38.36 14.02 -8.18
N LEU A 72 -39.29 13.59 -7.31
CA LEU A 72 -40.66 14.12 -7.31
C LEU A 72 -40.68 15.61 -7.02
N ALA A 73 -39.78 16.16 -6.21
CA ALA A 73 -39.67 17.60 -5.93
C ALA A 73 -39.03 18.39 -7.09
N GLU A 74 -38.18 17.76 -7.90
CA GLU A 74 -37.52 18.39 -9.06
C GLU A 74 -38.36 18.43 -10.33
N ILE A 75 -39.41 17.60 -10.46
CA ILE A 75 -40.33 17.63 -11.63
C ILE A 75 -40.79 19.06 -11.88
N GLU A 76 -40.77 19.52 -13.13
CA GLU A 76 -41.20 20.89 -13.39
C GLU A 76 -42.69 21.09 -13.06
N PRO A 77 -43.01 22.17 -12.32
CA PRO A 77 -42.09 23.20 -11.85
C PRO A 77 -41.43 22.80 -10.52
N ASN A 78 -40.18 23.22 -10.32
CA ASN A 78 -39.41 22.84 -9.14
C ASN A 78 -40.17 23.22 -7.85
N LEU A 79 -40.35 22.23 -6.96
CA LEU A 79 -41.13 22.37 -5.75
C LEU A 79 -40.49 23.34 -4.75
N VAL A 80 -39.16 23.32 -4.65
CA VAL A 80 -38.38 24.14 -3.71
C VAL A 80 -38.43 25.61 -4.12
N ASP A 81 -38.23 25.90 -5.40
CA ASP A 81 -38.33 27.26 -5.94
C ASP A 81 -39.75 27.81 -5.75
N ARG A 82 -40.77 27.00 -6.09
CA ARG A 82 -42.18 27.37 -5.89
C ARG A 82 -42.51 27.64 -4.43
N PHE A 83 -42.04 26.79 -3.52
CA PHE A 83 -42.24 26.98 -2.09
C PHE A 83 -41.65 28.32 -1.63
N THR A 84 -40.40 28.60 -2.02
CA THR A 84 -39.69 29.85 -1.67
C THR A 84 -40.41 31.10 -2.18
N HIS A 85 -41.05 31.03 -3.34
CA HIS A 85 -41.84 32.15 -3.84
C HIS A 85 -43.16 32.34 -3.09
N LEU A 86 -43.86 31.25 -2.77
CA LEU A 86 -45.14 31.30 -2.05
C LEU A 86 -44.95 31.65 -0.57
N ASP A 87 -43.85 31.23 0.06
CA ASP A 87 -43.53 31.58 1.44
C ASP A 87 -42.82 32.94 1.53
N PHE A 88 -43.59 34.03 1.40
CA PHE A 88 -43.08 35.40 1.47
C PHE A 88 -43.31 36.07 2.84
N ASP A 89 -42.46 37.03 3.21
CA ASP A 89 -42.50 37.71 4.53
C ASP A 89 -43.88 38.25 4.95
N SER A 90 -44.62 38.86 4.02
CA SER A 90 -45.97 39.40 4.25
C SER A 90 -47.09 38.35 4.20
N ARG A 91 -46.77 37.05 4.24
CA ARG A 91 -47.78 35.97 4.26
C ARG A 91 -48.70 36.12 5.48
N SER A 92 -48.14 36.32 6.67
CA SER A 92 -48.96 36.49 7.88
C SER A 92 -49.98 37.63 7.76
N GLU A 93 -49.58 38.75 7.15
CA GLU A 93 -50.47 39.88 6.86
C GLU A 93 -51.57 39.49 5.86
N LEU A 94 -51.26 38.68 4.84
CA LEU A 94 -52.26 38.15 3.92
C LEU A 94 -53.30 37.31 4.65
N ASP A 95 -52.86 36.41 5.54
CA ASP A 95 -53.77 35.55 6.32
C ASP A 95 -54.72 36.39 7.19
N ASP A 96 -54.20 37.44 7.83
CA ASP A 96 -55.00 38.40 8.61
C ASP A 96 -56.05 39.12 7.74
N ARG A 97 -55.67 39.54 6.52
CA ARG A 97 -56.61 40.20 5.59
C ARG A 97 -57.68 39.27 5.06
N VAL A 98 -57.30 38.04 4.72
CA VAL A 98 -58.22 37.00 4.28
C VAL A 98 -59.22 36.67 5.39
N ALA A 99 -58.78 36.62 6.65
CA ALA A 99 -59.67 36.43 7.80
C ALA A 99 -60.61 37.63 8.04
N MET A 100 -60.17 38.85 7.72
CA MET A 100 -60.96 40.07 7.90
C MET A 100 -62.04 40.25 6.81
N TYR A 101 -61.78 39.80 5.58
CA TYR A 101 -62.67 39.97 4.43
C TYR A 101 -63.22 38.63 3.93
N GLU A 102 -64.49 38.35 4.22
CA GLU A 102 -65.17 37.09 3.84
C GLU A 102 -65.10 36.78 2.33
N GLN A 103 -65.00 37.82 1.48
CA GLN A 103 -64.93 37.66 0.02
C GLN A 103 -63.62 37.03 -0.48
N LEU A 104 -62.54 37.08 0.30
CA LEU A 104 -61.22 36.56 -0.09
C LEU A 104 -61.08 35.04 0.11
N GLY A 105 -62.05 34.39 0.76
CA GLY A 105 -62.05 32.94 1.00
C GLY A 105 -61.07 32.54 2.10
N THR A 106 -60.49 31.34 1.99
CA THR A 106 -59.46 30.84 2.94
C THR A 106 -58.27 30.33 2.17
N VAL A 107 -57.07 30.73 2.58
CA VAL A 107 -55.82 30.28 1.95
C VAL A 107 -55.22 29.13 2.77
N PRO A 108 -54.83 27.99 2.15
CA PRO A 108 -54.17 26.91 2.88
C PRO A 108 -52.83 27.35 3.47
N THR A 109 -52.53 26.87 4.68
CA THR A 109 -51.20 27.01 5.29
C THR A 109 -50.18 26.14 4.55
N LEU A 110 -48.99 26.68 4.28
CA LEU A 110 -47.89 25.92 3.70
C LEU A 110 -47.35 24.89 4.70
N LEU A 111 -47.01 23.71 4.21
CA LEU A 111 -46.52 22.61 5.05
C LEU A 111 -45.02 22.73 5.32
N ASN A 112 -44.62 23.74 6.11
CA ASN A 112 -43.23 24.05 6.45
C ASN A 112 -42.47 22.82 6.97
N ASP A 113 -43.04 22.10 7.95
CA ASP A 113 -42.39 20.92 8.54
C ASP A 113 -42.02 19.85 7.48
N ILE A 114 -42.88 19.65 6.47
CA ILE A 114 -42.62 18.68 5.39
C ILE A 114 -41.55 19.20 4.43
N TYR A 115 -41.56 20.51 4.16
CA TYR A 115 -40.54 21.15 3.35
C TYR A 115 -39.16 21.06 4.02
N ASP A 116 -39.09 21.28 5.33
CA ASP A 116 -37.85 21.15 6.11
C ASP A 116 -37.34 19.70 6.09
N GLU A 117 -38.22 18.70 6.31
CA GLU A 117 -37.88 17.27 6.14
C GLU A 117 -37.32 16.95 4.75
N LEU A 118 -37.89 17.57 3.70
CA LEU A 118 -37.42 17.43 2.33
C LEU A 118 -36.06 18.12 2.11
N ASN A 119 -35.84 19.31 2.68
CA ASN A 119 -34.57 20.00 2.56
C ASN A 119 -33.44 19.24 3.27
N GLU A 120 -33.71 18.69 4.46
CA GLU A 120 -32.78 17.78 5.14
C GLU A 120 -32.46 16.54 4.28
N ALA A 121 -33.46 16.01 3.54
CA ALA A 121 -33.25 14.92 2.61
C ALA A 121 -32.28 15.30 1.46
N TYR A 122 -32.38 16.52 0.92
CA TYR A 122 -31.43 17.02 -0.07
C TYR A 122 -30.01 17.08 0.49
N GLU A 123 -29.84 17.71 1.66
CA GLU A 123 -28.52 17.87 2.30
C GLU A 123 -27.85 16.52 2.56
N TYR A 124 -28.62 15.54 3.05
CA TYR A 124 -28.14 14.19 3.30
C TYR A 124 -27.80 13.43 2.00
N HIS A 125 -28.67 13.50 0.98
CA HIS A 125 -28.56 12.64 -0.21
C HIS A 125 -27.59 13.19 -1.27
N MET A 126 -27.45 14.51 -1.40
CA MET A 126 -26.56 15.15 -2.39
C MET A 126 -25.11 14.59 -2.41
N PRO A 127 -24.41 14.42 -1.27
CA PRO A 127 -23.04 13.87 -1.28
C PRO A 127 -22.98 12.40 -1.75
N LEU A 128 -24.08 11.66 -1.67
CA LEU A 128 -24.17 10.24 -2.06
C LEU A 128 -24.54 10.03 -3.53
N GLU A 129 -25.14 11.02 -4.20
CA GLU A 129 -25.67 10.88 -5.56
C GLU A 129 -24.62 10.39 -6.57
N ARG A 130 -23.39 10.90 -6.47
CA ARG A 130 -22.28 10.45 -7.31
C ARG A 130 -21.94 8.97 -7.11
N LEU A 131 -22.08 8.46 -5.88
CA LEU A 131 -21.85 7.05 -5.56
C LEU A 131 -23.00 6.18 -6.07
N PHE A 132 -24.27 6.60 -5.90
CA PHE A 132 -25.43 5.88 -6.44
C PHE A 132 -25.38 5.79 -7.97
N ALA A 133 -25.10 6.90 -8.64
CA ALA A 133 -24.93 6.93 -10.10
C ALA A 133 -23.81 5.99 -10.55
N LYS A 134 -22.67 5.97 -9.83
CA LYS A 134 -21.56 5.05 -10.09
C LYS A 134 -21.99 3.59 -9.89
N HIS A 135 -22.67 3.27 -8.79
CA HIS A 135 -23.17 1.92 -8.50
C HIS A 135 -24.12 1.43 -9.60
N ARG A 136 -25.12 2.24 -9.96
CA ARG A 136 -26.08 1.94 -11.03
C ARG A 136 -25.38 1.70 -12.38
N ARG A 137 -24.41 2.56 -12.73
CA ARG A 137 -23.63 2.41 -13.95
C ARG A 137 -22.81 1.11 -13.98
N LEU A 138 -22.18 0.72 -12.87
CA LEU A 138 -21.43 -0.54 -12.78
C LEU A 138 -22.35 -1.76 -12.91
N ALA A 139 -23.54 -1.70 -12.30
CA ALA A 139 -24.55 -2.74 -12.41
C ALA A 139 -25.05 -2.91 -13.86
N LEU A 140 -25.43 -1.82 -14.53
CA LEU A 140 -25.88 -1.83 -15.93
C LEU A 140 -24.81 -2.36 -16.89
N LYS A 141 -23.54 -2.01 -16.65
CA LYS A 141 -22.40 -2.51 -17.44
C LYS A 141 -22.02 -3.95 -17.12
N ARG A 142 -22.67 -4.60 -16.15
CA ARG A 142 -22.28 -5.92 -15.63
C ARG A 142 -20.78 -5.97 -15.29
N SER A 143 -20.29 -4.90 -14.65
CA SER A 143 -18.87 -4.81 -14.25
C SER A 143 -18.51 -5.91 -13.24
N PRO A 144 -17.23 -6.29 -13.12
CA PRO A 144 -16.78 -7.33 -12.19
C PRO A 144 -17.28 -7.10 -10.75
N LEU A 145 -17.60 -8.18 -10.03
CA LEU A 145 -18.14 -8.10 -8.67
C LEU A 145 -17.25 -7.29 -7.74
N SER A 146 -15.93 -7.46 -7.83
CA SER A 146 -14.95 -6.71 -7.03
C SER A 146 -15.08 -5.18 -7.18
N SER A 147 -15.40 -4.69 -8.39
CA SER A 147 -15.58 -3.26 -8.65
C SER A 147 -16.91 -2.75 -8.08
N ARG A 148 -17.96 -3.57 -8.13
CA ARG A 148 -19.28 -3.24 -7.56
C ARG A 148 -19.24 -3.24 -6.04
N LEU A 149 -18.65 -4.29 -5.46
CA LEU A 149 -18.44 -4.45 -4.01
C LEU A 149 -17.70 -3.26 -3.41
N ARG A 150 -16.65 -2.75 -4.07
CA ARG A 150 -15.93 -1.56 -3.60
C ARG A 150 -16.85 -0.34 -3.45
N VAL A 151 -17.74 -0.10 -4.40
CA VAL A 151 -18.69 1.02 -4.33
C VAL A 151 -19.77 0.76 -3.28
N ALA A 152 -20.26 -0.48 -3.18
CA ALA A 152 -21.24 -0.87 -2.17
C ALA A 152 -20.69 -0.68 -0.74
N ARG A 153 -19.43 -1.05 -0.46
CA ARG A 153 -18.78 -0.78 0.83
C ARG A 153 -18.68 0.71 1.13
N THR A 154 -18.25 1.52 0.15
CA THR A 154 -18.21 2.98 0.33
C THR A 154 -19.60 3.58 0.56
N LEU A 155 -20.66 2.99 0.00
CA LEU A 155 -22.04 3.39 0.28
C LEU A 155 -22.44 2.97 1.69
N ALA A 156 -22.18 1.73 2.10
CA ALA A 156 -22.43 1.24 3.46
C ALA A 156 -21.74 2.13 4.52
N ASP A 157 -20.50 2.53 4.28
CA ASP A 157 -19.73 3.38 5.19
C ASP A 157 -20.25 4.82 5.30
N ARG A 158 -20.94 5.32 4.26
CA ARG A 158 -21.34 6.74 4.16
C ARG A 158 -22.84 6.98 4.32
N ASP A 159 -23.65 5.97 4.06
CA ASP A 159 -25.10 6.03 4.16
C ASP A 159 -25.57 5.36 5.44
N GLU A 160 -25.29 6.01 6.58
CA GLU A 160 -25.56 5.48 7.93
C GLU A 160 -27.05 5.21 8.18
N ARG A 161 -27.95 5.86 7.42
CA ARG A 161 -29.41 5.67 7.55
C ARG A 161 -29.91 4.41 6.84
N SER A 162 -29.11 3.81 5.97
CA SER A 162 -29.52 2.68 5.14
C SER A 162 -28.93 1.36 5.65
N LEU A 163 -29.79 0.55 6.27
CA LEU A 163 -29.40 -0.77 6.80
C LEU A 163 -29.24 -1.84 5.70
N PHE A 164 -29.78 -1.61 4.50
CA PHE A 164 -29.76 -2.63 3.43
C PHE A 164 -28.40 -2.73 2.72
N TRP A 165 -27.51 -1.74 2.87
CA TRP A 165 -26.19 -1.78 2.23
C TRP A 165 -25.31 -2.91 2.78
N GLU A 166 -25.43 -3.24 4.07
CA GLU A 166 -24.69 -4.36 4.66
C GLU A 166 -25.13 -5.69 4.03
N ASP A 167 -26.44 -5.90 3.88
CA ASP A 167 -26.99 -7.10 3.23
C ASP A 167 -26.54 -7.21 1.76
N ASP A 168 -26.54 -6.09 1.02
CA ASP A 168 -26.05 -6.03 -0.36
C ASP A 168 -24.54 -6.33 -0.45
N VAL A 169 -23.75 -5.79 0.48
CA VAL A 169 -22.30 -6.08 0.59
C VAL A 169 -22.08 -7.56 0.86
N ILE A 170 -22.78 -8.15 1.82
CA ILE A 170 -22.70 -9.59 2.12
C ILE A 170 -23.09 -10.43 0.90
N ALA A 171 -24.16 -10.05 0.18
CA ALA A 171 -24.58 -10.74 -1.03
C ALA A 171 -23.48 -10.70 -2.12
N PHE A 172 -22.82 -9.55 -2.32
CA PHE A 172 -21.69 -9.44 -3.24
C PHE A 172 -20.47 -10.24 -2.79
N GLU A 173 -20.17 -10.24 -1.49
CA GLU A 173 -19.07 -11.01 -0.91
C GLU A 173 -19.25 -12.52 -1.12
N ARG A 174 -20.46 -13.04 -0.89
CA ARG A 174 -20.81 -14.44 -1.18
C ARG A 174 -20.63 -14.78 -2.66
N GLY A 175 -21.06 -13.88 -3.56
CA GLY A 175 -20.85 -14.01 -5.00
C GLY A 175 -19.36 -14.05 -5.36
N LEU A 176 -18.57 -13.12 -4.81
CA LEU A 176 -17.13 -13.03 -5.02
C LEU A 176 -16.40 -14.26 -4.50
N ILE A 177 -16.79 -14.81 -3.34
CA ILE A 177 -16.24 -16.07 -2.81
C ILE A 177 -16.50 -17.23 -3.78
N SER A 178 -17.66 -17.26 -4.45
CA SER A 178 -17.93 -18.26 -5.49
C SER A 178 -17.02 -18.07 -6.71
N GLU A 179 -16.86 -16.84 -7.20
CA GLU A 179 -15.93 -16.53 -8.30
C GLU A 179 -14.49 -16.93 -7.95
N ILE A 180 -14.02 -16.62 -6.73
CA ILE A 180 -12.67 -16.98 -6.26
C ILE A 180 -12.47 -18.50 -6.26
N LYS A 181 -13.48 -19.29 -5.86
CA LYS A 181 -13.39 -20.76 -5.88
C LYS A 181 -13.19 -21.28 -7.30
N ASP A 182 -13.93 -20.75 -8.25
CA ASP A 182 -13.82 -21.17 -9.64
C ASP A 182 -12.50 -20.72 -10.26
N GLU A 183 -12.04 -19.51 -9.95
CA GLU A 183 -10.76 -19.03 -10.50
C GLU A 183 -9.57 -19.72 -9.84
N ALA A 184 -9.66 -20.10 -8.57
CA ALA A 184 -8.66 -20.94 -7.92
C ALA A 184 -8.55 -22.33 -8.58
N ARG A 185 -9.67 -22.94 -8.99
CA ARG A 185 -9.65 -24.21 -9.74
C ARG A 185 -9.00 -24.03 -11.11
N LYS A 186 -9.37 -22.97 -11.86
CA LYS A 186 -8.76 -22.67 -13.16
C LYS A 186 -7.26 -22.40 -13.04
N ALA A 187 -6.84 -21.55 -12.10
CA ALA A 187 -5.44 -21.24 -11.84
C ALA A 187 -4.65 -22.50 -11.45
N SER A 188 -5.22 -23.35 -10.56
CA SER A 188 -4.59 -24.62 -10.21
C SER A 188 -4.45 -25.57 -11.39
N SER A 189 -5.41 -25.65 -12.31
CA SER A 189 -5.30 -26.50 -13.50
C SER A 189 -4.20 -26.06 -14.46
N ARG A 190 -3.84 -24.77 -14.44
CA ARG A 190 -2.76 -24.18 -15.23
C ARG A 190 -1.42 -24.14 -14.50
N GLY A 191 -1.34 -24.59 -13.25
CA GLY A 191 -0.14 -24.46 -12.42
C GLY A 191 0.23 -22.99 -12.08
N ASP A 192 -0.74 -22.06 -12.15
CA ASP A 192 -0.49 -20.63 -11.97
C ASP A 192 -0.44 -20.25 -10.49
N ALA A 193 0.74 -20.44 -9.89
CA ALA A 193 0.99 -20.16 -8.48
C ALA A 193 0.82 -18.67 -8.12
N GLN A 194 1.09 -17.76 -9.06
CA GLN A 194 0.97 -16.33 -8.82
C GLN A 194 -0.50 -15.91 -8.72
N ALA A 195 -1.35 -16.32 -9.67
CA ALA A 195 -2.78 -16.04 -9.59
C ALA A 195 -3.41 -16.61 -8.31
N LEU A 196 -3.01 -17.82 -7.90
CA LEU A 196 -3.46 -18.40 -6.63
C LEU A 196 -3.03 -17.57 -5.41
N GLN A 197 -1.83 -16.98 -5.42
CA GLN A 197 -1.35 -16.12 -4.35
C GLN A 197 -2.15 -14.81 -4.26
N GLU A 198 -2.51 -14.21 -5.40
CA GLU A 198 -3.37 -13.02 -5.45
C GLU A 198 -4.77 -13.33 -4.89
N LEU A 199 -5.34 -14.48 -5.24
CA LEU A 199 -6.62 -14.94 -4.68
C LEU A 199 -6.54 -15.18 -3.16
N LYS A 200 -5.43 -15.73 -2.67
CA LYS A 200 -5.19 -15.89 -1.22
C LYS A 200 -5.14 -14.53 -0.51
N GLN A 201 -4.41 -13.56 -1.06
CA GLN A 201 -4.33 -12.21 -0.48
C GLN A 201 -5.71 -11.55 -0.40
N MET A 202 -6.53 -11.72 -1.45
CA MET A 202 -7.91 -11.22 -1.45
C MET A 202 -8.77 -11.86 -0.33
N LEU A 203 -8.66 -13.18 -0.14
CA LEU A 203 -9.37 -13.90 0.91
C LEU A 203 -8.90 -13.57 2.33
N GLU A 204 -7.65 -13.12 2.50
CA GLU A 204 -7.07 -12.72 3.79
C GLU A 204 -7.19 -11.21 4.08
N SER A 205 -7.83 -10.43 3.20
CA SER A 205 -8.11 -9.02 3.45
C SER A 205 -8.96 -8.83 4.72
N PRO A 206 -8.75 -7.77 5.52
CA PRO A 206 -9.59 -7.50 6.70
C PRO A 206 -10.97 -6.92 6.36
N ASP A 207 -11.23 -6.51 5.12
CA ASP A 207 -12.40 -5.72 4.73
C ASP A 207 -13.70 -6.54 4.55
N TRP A 208 -13.75 -7.81 4.94
CA TRP A 208 -14.93 -8.65 4.77
C TRP A 208 -15.96 -8.42 5.87
N PHE A 209 -17.21 -8.20 5.49
CA PHE A 209 -18.33 -8.27 6.43
C PHE A 209 -18.58 -9.73 6.85
N GLU A 210 -18.54 -10.66 5.89
CA GLU A 210 -18.62 -12.09 6.14
C GLU A 210 -17.27 -12.76 5.83
N LEU A 211 -16.49 -13.05 6.88
CA LEU A 211 -15.16 -13.62 6.75
C LEU A 211 -15.18 -14.94 5.94
N PRO A 212 -14.31 -15.08 4.93
CA PRO A 212 -14.18 -16.34 4.19
C PRO A 212 -13.80 -17.49 5.13
N SER A 213 -14.44 -18.65 4.93
CA SER A 213 -14.17 -19.82 5.79
C SER A 213 -12.69 -20.20 5.79
N ALA A 214 -12.11 -20.49 6.95
CA ALA A 214 -10.71 -20.92 7.08
C ALA A 214 -10.39 -22.16 6.21
N LYS A 215 -11.38 -23.03 5.99
CA LYS A 215 -11.28 -24.19 5.08
C LYS A 215 -10.99 -23.78 3.63
N LEU A 216 -11.64 -22.71 3.14
CA LEU A 216 -11.39 -22.20 1.79
C LEU A 216 -9.97 -21.63 1.68
N ILE A 217 -9.55 -20.81 2.65
CA ILE A 217 -8.20 -20.22 2.69
C ILE A 217 -7.14 -21.34 2.74
N GLY A 218 -7.34 -22.35 3.59
CA GLY A 218 -6.48 -23.53 3.66
C GLY A 218 -6.46 -24.33 2.36
N GLY A 219 -7.61 -24.45 1.69
CA GLY A 219 -7.71 -25.07 0.37
C GLY A 219 -6.87 -24.34 -0.68
N VAL A 220 -6.97 -23.00 -0.76
CA VAL A 220 -6.15 -22.20 -1.69
C VAL A 220 -4.66 -22.29 -1.35
N LYS A 221 -4.27 -22.28 -0.06
CA LYS A 221 -2.88 -22.51 0.38
C LYS A 221 -2.33 -23.84 -0.14
N ALA A 222 -3.10 -24.92 -0.01
CA ALA A 222 -2.70 -26.23 -0.53
C ALA A 222 -2.55 -26.24 -2.06
N LEU A 223 -3.44 -25.54 -2.79
CA LEU A 223 -3.33 -25.38 -4.24
C LEU A 223 -2.07 -24.59 -4.63
N ILE A 224 -1.68 -23.55 -3.88
CA ILE A 224 -0.44 -22.80 -4.09
C ILE A 224 0.77 -23.72 -3.94
N THR A 225 0.85 -24.49 -2.86
CA THR A 225 1.96 -25.45 -2.65
C THR A 225 2.03 -26.45 -3.80
N LYS A 226 0.89 -27.03 -4.20
CA LYS A 226 0.83 -27.97 -5.33
C LYS A 226 1.27 -27.34 -6.65
N ALA A 227 0.83 -26.10 -6.95
CA ALA A 227 1.21 -25.39 -8.16
C ALA A 227 2.72 -25.07 -8.19
N LYS A 228 3.29 -24.62 -7.05
CA LYS A 228 4.73 -24.42 -6.92
C LYS A 228 5.50 -25.72 -7.13
N GLN A 229 5.05 -26.82 -6.51
CA GLN A 229 5.68 -28.13 -6.70
C GLN A 229 5.65 -28.59 -8.16
N GLN A 230 4.54 -28.36 -8.86
CA GLN A 230 4.45 -28.67 -10.29
C GLN A 230 5.43 -27.79 -11.11
N GLN A 231 5.48 -26.49 -10.83
CA GLN A 231 6.38 -25.57 -11.52
C GLN A 231 7.87 -25.92 -11.27
N SER A 232 8.25 -26.28 -10.04
CA SER A 232 9.60 -26.72 -9.72
C SER A 232 9.93 -28.05 -10.42
N ARG A 233 9.00 -29.02 -10.46
CA ARG A 233 9.18 -30.26 -11.24
C ARG A 233 9.41 -30.03 -12.72
N GLU A 234 8.71 -29.07 -13.33
CA GLU A 234 8.86 -28.72 -14.74
C GLU A 234 10.21 -28.01 -15.01
N LYS A 235 10.69 -27.16 -14.08
CA LYS A 235 11.91 -26.37 -14.25
C LYS A 235 13.20 -27.09 -13.87
N LEU A 236 13.15 -28.04 -12.94
CA LEU A 236 14.34 -28.73 -12.43
C LEU A 236 15.19 -29.38 -13.54
N PRO A 237 14.63 -30.06 -14.56
CA PRO A 237 15.43 -30.60 -15.65
C PRO A 237 16.20 -29.54 -16.43
N GLU A 238 15.57 -28.41 -16.76
CA GLU A 238 16.20 -27.30 -17.47
C GLU A 238 17.31 -26.65 -16.63
N LEU A 239 17.05 -26.47 -15.32
CA LEU A 239 18.04 -25.93 -14.39
C LEU A 239 19.22 -26.90 -14.21
N THR A 240 18.95 -28.20 -14.13
CA THR A 240 19.98 -29.25 -14.05
C THR A 240 20.91 -29.20 -15.27
N GLU A 241 20.34 -29.11 -16.48
CA GLU A 241 21.12 -29.03 -17.71
C GLU A 241 21.91 -27.71 -17.80
N SER A 242 21.32 -26.61 -17.32
CA SER A 242 22.00 -25.32 -17.25
C SER A 242 23.18 -25.35 -16.27
N ILE A 243 23.02 -25.96 -15.09
CA ILE A 243 24.10 -26.17 -14.11
C ILE A 243 25.21 -27.01 -14.74
N ARG A 244 24.86 -28.14 -15.37
CA ARG A 244 25.82 -29.02 -16.05
C ARG A 244 26.61 -28.26 -17.12
N SER A 245 25.92 -27.50 -17.98
CA SER A 245 26.53 -26.73 -19.04
C SER A 245 27.49 -25.65 -18.51
N HIS A 246 27.10 -24.94 -17.46
CA HIS A 246 27.96 -23.94 -16.82
C HIS A 246 29.18 -24.59 -16.15
N TRP A 247 28.99 -25.73 -15.48
CA TRP A 247 30.07 -26.49 -14.86
C TRP A 247 31.07 -27.01 -15.88
N GLU A 248 30.60 -27.59 -17.00
CA GLU A 248 31.47 -28.09 -18.07
C GLU A 248 32.23 -26.97 -18.78
N TYR A 249 31.56 -25.84 -19.03
CA TYR A 249 32.21 -24.65 -19.59
C TYR A 249 33.31 -24.15 -18.65
N TRP A 250 32.96 -23.98 -17.37
CA TRP A 250 33.90 -23.52 -16.35
C TRP A 250 35.09 -24.48 -16.20
N GLY A 251 34.83 -25.79 -16.13
CA GLY A 251 35.85 -26.82 -16.04
C GLY A 251 36.79 -26.92 -17.25
N ARG A 252 36.42 -26.39 -18.42
CA ARG A 252 37.32 -26.26 -19.58
C ARG A 252 38.10 -24.96 -19.58
N SER A 253 37.50 -23.88 -19.10
CA SER A 253 38.11 -22.55 -19.16
C SER A 253 39.02 -22.23 -17.97
N PHE A 254 38.89 -22.94 -16.84
CA PHE A 254 39.43 -22.46 -15.57
C PHE A 254 40.14 -23.51 -14.69
N GLN A 255 40.79 -24.52 -15.28
CA GLN A 255 41.56 -25.52 -14.50
C GLN A 255 42.76 -24.95 -13.73
N GLU A 256 43.22 -23.73 -14.02
CA GLU A 256 44.43 -23.14 -13.44
C GLU A 256 44.20 -21.77 -12.77
N MET A 257 42.94 -21.40 -12.49
CA MET A 257 42.67 -20.06 -11.95
C MET A 257 43.12 -19.92 -10.49
N ASP A 258 43.61 -18.72 -10.14
CA ASP A 258 43.89 -18.35 -8.76
C ASP A 258 42.60 -18.42 -7.92
N SER A 259 42.66 -19.15 -6.80
CA SER A 259 41.60 -19.24 -5.79
C SER A 259 41.02 -17.90 -5.35
N LEU A 260 41.83 -16.83 -5.37
CA LEU A 260 41.37 -15.46 -5.06
C LEU A 260 40.49 -14.85 -6.15
N ALA A 261 40.73 -15.20 -7.42
CA ALA A 261 39.93 -14.68 -8.54
C ALA A 261 38.54 -15.33 -8.58
N LEU A 262 38.39 -16.53 -8.00
CA LEU A 262 37.15 -17.30 -8.02
C LEU A 262 35.97 -16.57 -7.36
N GLY A 263 36.17 -15.99 -6.17
CA GLY A 263 35.12 -15.31 -5.42
C GLY A 263 34.54 -14.09 -6.14
N GLN A 264 35.33 -13.47 -7.03
CA GLN A 264 34.93 -12.31 -7.82
C GLN A 264 34.42 -12.67 -9.22
N ASP A 265 34.49 -13.94 -9.63
CA ASP A 265 34.05 -14.36 -10.95
C ASP A 265 32.50 -14.38 -11.04
N PRO A 266 31.89 -13.64 -11.99
CA PRO A 266 30.43 -13.59 -12.11
C PRO A 266 29.81 -14.91 -12.54
N ASN A 267 30.51 -15.76 -13.29
CA ASN A 267 30.01 -17.08 -13.68
C ASN A 267 30.00 -18.03 -12.48
N TRP A 268 31.00 -17.93 -11.61
CA TRP A 268 31.03 -18.68 -10.35
C TRP A 268 29.83 -18.34 -9.47
N GLN A 269 29.57 -17.04 -9.26
CA GLN A 269 28.43 -16.58 -8.47
C GLN A 269 27.08 -17.01 -9.10
N ALA A 270 26.98 -16.95 -10.42
CA ALA A 270 25.80 -17.43 -11.14
C ALA A 270 25.58 -18.94 -10.93
N LEU A 271 26.62 -19.76 -11.07
CA LEU A 271 26.55 -21.21 -10.86
C LEU A 271 26.14 -21.54 -9.41
N SER A 272 26.77 -20.90 -8.43
CA SER A 272 26.42 -21.09 -7.01
C SER A 272 24.96 -20.71 -6.71
N GLY A 273 24.48 -19.60 -7.28
CA GLY A 273 23.08 -19.20 -7.19
C GLY A 273 22.11 -20.18 -7.86
N MET A 274 22.50 -20.76 -9.00
CA MET A 274 21.71 -21.79 -9.68
C MET A 274 21.61 -23.08 -8.87
N ILE A 275 22.72 -23.54 -8.28
CA ILE A 275 22.76 -24.72 -7.43
C ILE A 275 21.90 -24.53 -6.18
N THR A 276 22.02 -23.37 -5.50
CA THR A 276 21.20 -23.04 -4.33
C THR A 276 19.71 -23.10 -4.67
N LYS A 277 19.32 -22.43 -5.76
CA LYS A 277 17.93 -22.45 -6.25
C LYS A 277 17.47 -23.87 -6.61
N TRP A 278 18.34 -24.69 -7.20
CA TRP A 278 18.02 -26.07 -7.56
C TRP A 278 17.68 -26.90 -6.31
N PHE A 279 18.47 -26.78 -5.24
CA PHE A 279 18.19 -27.48 -3.98
C PHE A 279 16.92 -26.97 -3.29
N ASP A 280 16.65 -25.66 -3.30
CA ASP A 280 15.40 -25.09 -2.78
C ASP A 280 14.19 -25.66 -3.53
N ASP A 281 14.27 -25.72 -4.87
CA ASP A 281 13.23 -26.30 -5.72
C ASP A 281 13.07 -27.80 -5.48
N ALA A 282 14.17 -28.54 -5.33
CA ALA A 282 14.18 -29.98 -5.05
C ALA A 282 13.59 -30.34 -3.68
N GLU A 283 13.95 -29.60 -2.63
CA GLU A 283 13.39 -29.77 -1.28
C GLU A 283 11.87 -29.52 -1.30
N SER A 284 11.42 -28.48 -2.00
CA SER A 284 10.00 -28.12 -2.07
C SER A 284 9.09 -29.24 -2.64
N ILE A 285 9.66 -30.10 -3.50
CA ILE A 285 8.96 -31.23 -4.12
C ILE A 285 9.24 -32.57 -3.44
N GLY A 286 10.08 -32.59 -2.41
CA GLY A 286 10.51 -33.79 -1.71
C GLY A 286 11.32 -34.73 -2.60
N LEU A 287 12.20 -34.17 -3.45
CA LEU A 287 13.10 -34.97 -4.28
C LEU A 287 14.03 -35.79 -3.37
N LEU A 288 14.19 -37.07 -3.67
CA LEU A 288 15.04 -37.98 -2.88
C LEU A 288 16.47 -38.00 -3.43
N ASP A 289 17.43 -38.34 -2.58
CA ASP A 289 18.86 -38.46 -2.95
C ASP A 289 19.11 -39.53 -4.04
N SER A 290 18.16 -40.43 -4.25
CA SER A 290 18.20 -41.44 -5.31
C SER A 290 17.69 -40.95 -6.66
N ASP A 291 17.18 -39.73 -6.76
CA ASP A 291 16.64 -39.19 -8.01
C ASP A 291 17.75 -38.93 -9.05
N PRO A 292 17.58 -39.31 -10.33
CA PRO A 292 18.58 -39.07 -11.36
C PRO A 292 19.03 -37.61 -11.49
N LEU A 293 18.17 -36.62 -11.23
CA LEU A 293 18.55 -35.21 -11.28
C LEU A 293 19.47 -34.85 -10.11
N PHE A 294 19.19 -35.39 -8.91
CA PHE A 294 20.04 -35.20 -7.74
C PHE A 294 21.43 -35.78 -7.95
N LEU A 295 21.53 -36.99 -8.52
CA LEU A 295 22.80 -37.64 -8.80
C LEU A 295 23.69 -36.86 -9.79
N VAL A 296 23.10 -35.97 -10.59
CA VAL A 296 23.84 -35.09 -11.50
C VAL A 296 24.36 -33.84 -10.78
N VAL A 297 23.53 -33.20 -9.95
CA VAL A 297 23.87 -31.91 -9.34
C VAL A 297 24.69 -32.05 -8.06
N ALA A 298 24.47 -33.10 -7.26
CA ALA A 298 25.14 -33.26 -5.97
C ALA A 298 26.69 -33.28 -6.07
N PRO A 299 27.32 -33.99 -7.03
CA PRO A 299 28.78 -33.94 -7.19
C PRO A 299 29.29 -32.56 -7.62
N ILE A 300 28.49 -31.80 -8.38
CA ILE A 300 28.83 -30.44 -8.79
C ILE A 300 28.77 -29.50 -7.57
N ASP A 301 27.74 -29.62 -6.74
CA ASP A 301 27.63 -28.85 -5.48
C ASP A 301 28.78 -29.14 -4.53
N GLU A 302 29.15 -30.41 -4.34
CA GLU A 302 30.29 -30.80 -3.51
C GLU A 302 31.59 -30.14 -4.01
N ALA A 303 31.85 -30.21 -5.32
CA ALA A 303 33.01 -29.58 -5.93
C ALA A 303 32.96 -28.04 -5.81
N VAL A 304 31.77 -27.45 -5.99
CA VAL A 304 31.57 -26.00 -5.86
C VAL A 304 31.80 -25.54 -4.42
N ARG A 305 31.34 -26.27 -3.42
CA ARG A 305 31.60 -25.96 -2.00
C ARG A 305 33.08 -26.07 -1.66
N ALA A 306 33.75 -27.15 -2.08
CA ALA A 306 35.17 -27.34 -1.84
C ALA A 306 36.03 -26.20 -2.44
N LEU A 307 35.70 -25.76 -3.65
CA LEU A 307 36.35 -24.62 -4.30
C LEU A 307 36.02 -23.29 -3.61
N GLY A 308 34.78 -23.10 -3.15
CA GLY A 308 34.37 -21.92 -2.38
C GLY A 308 35.11 -21.83 -1.04
N GLU A 309 35.25 -22.94 -0.33
CA GLU A 309 36.05 -23.03 0.91
C GLU A 309 37.53 -22.72 0.63
N SER A 310 38.09 -23.26 -0.45
CA SER A 310 39.46 -22.95 -0.88
C SER A 310 39.66 -21.46 -1.18
N SER A 311 38.69 -20.83 -1.87
CA SER A 311 38.70 -19.39 -2.15
C SER A 311 38.64 -18.56 -0.87
N GLN A 312 37.74 -18.89 0.06
CA GLN A 312 37.66 -18.21 1.37
C GLN A 312 38.94 -18.36 2.18
N GLN A 313 39.57 -19.53 2.15
CA GLN A 313 40.86 -19.76 2.81
C GLN A 313 41.97 -18.93 2.16
N ALA A 314 42.00 -18.84 0.84
CA ALA A 314 42.96 -18.02 0.10
C ALA A 314 42.76 -16.52 0.38
N GLU A 315 41.52 -16.04 0.43
CA GLU A 315 41.19 -14.66 0.83
C GLU A 315 41.62 -14.37 2.26
N ALA A 316 41.33 -15.28 3.20
CA ALA A 316 41.75 -15.14 4.59
C ALA A 316 43.28 -15.12 4.73
N GLN A 317 43.98 -15.97 3.98
CA GLN A 317 45.44 -16.00 3.91
C GLN A 317 46.00 -14.69 3.34
N SER A 318 45.47 -14.23 2.20
CA SER A 318 45.89 -12.98 1.56
C SER A 318 45.67 -11.79 2.51
N ALA A 319 44.49 -11.68 3.12
CA ALA A 319 44.19 -10.63 4.09
C ALA A 319 45.08 -10.70 5.34
N ALA A 320 45.48 -11.89 5.80
CA ALA A 320 46.42 -12.03 6.90
C ALA A 320 47.84 -11.58 6.51
N VAL A 321 48.28 -11.91 5.31
CA VAL A 321 49.56 -11.48 4.74
C VAL A 321 49.61 -9.96 4.56
N GLU A 322 48.56 -9.36 3.97
CA GLU A 322 48.46 -7.91 3.79
C GLU A 322 48.46 -7.16 5.13
N ARG A 323 47.75 -7.66 6.14
CA ARG A 323 47.76 -7.08 7.49
C ARG A 323 49.14 -7.12 8.13
N LEU A 324 49.88 -8.22 7.96
CA LEU A 324 51.26 -8.32 8.43
C LEU A 324 52.16 -7.33 7.68
N GLN A 325 52.07 -7.29 6.35
CA GLN A 325 52.84 -6.38 5.51
C GLN A 325 52.59 -4.92 5.89
N ALA A 326 51.32 -4.51 6.04
CA ALA A 326 50.95 -3.18 6.48
C ALA A 326 51.52 -2.84 7.87
N ALA A 327 51.48 -3.79 8.81
CA ALA A 327 52.06 -3.59 10.14
C ALA A 327 53.59 -3.51 10.13
N LEU A 328 54.28 -4.18 9.21
CA LEU A 328 55.74 -4.08 9.05
C LEU A 328 56.18 -2.70 8.54
N HIS A 329 55.31 -2.02 7.78
CA HIS A 329 55.54 -0.66 7.27
C HIS A 329 55.06 0.44 8.24
N ASP A 330 54.32 0.07 9.28
CA ASP A 330 53.84 1.00 10.32
C ASP A 330 54.94 1.28 11.36
N PRO A 331 55.51 2.51 11.43
CA PRO A 331 56.58 2.83 12.38
C PRO A 331 56.13 2.76 13.84
N GLY A 332 54.81 2.77 14.11
CA GLY A 332 54.21 2.61 15.43
C GLY A 332 53.91 1.18 15.84
N ALA A 333 54.16 0.17 14.99
CA ALA A 333 53.88 -1.22 15.32
C ALA A 333 54.81 -1.74 16.42
N ASP A 334 54.23 -2.24 17.52
CA ASP A 334 54.99 -2.87 18.61
C ASP A 334 55.32 -4.35 18.34
N ARG A 335 56.24 -4.89 19.14
CA ARG A 335 56.72 -6.28 19.04
C ARG A 335 55.61 -7.32 19.24
N SER A 336 54.64 -7.02 20.09
CA SER A 336 53.54 -7.94 20.43
C SER A 336 52.56 -8.06 19.26
N ARG A 337 52.23 -6.93 18.63
CA ARG A 337 51.39 -6.83 17.44
C ARG A 337 52.00 -7.56 16.25
N LEU A 338 53.28 -7.34 15.97
CA LEU A 338 53.98 -8.01 14.88
C LEU A 338 54.03 -9.53 15.08
N ARG A 339 54.31 -10.01 16.30
CA ARG A 339 54.30 -11.45 16.62
C ARG A 339 52.93 -12.08 16.42
N ARG A 340 51.86 -11.40 16.87
CA ARG A 340 50.49 -11.88 16.71
C ARG A 340 50.13 -12.01 15.23
N LEU A 341 50.39 -10.96 14.44
CA LEU A 341 50.08 -10.95 13.00
C LEU A 341 50.94 -11.95 12.22
N HIS A 342 52.22 -12.12 12.58
CA HIS A 342 53.06 -13.15 11.98
C HIS A 342 52.55 -14.55 12.32
N SER A 343 52.19 -14.80 13.59
CA SER A 343 51.59 -16.07 14.00
C SER A 343 50.32 -16.37 13.22
N GLU A 344 49.43 -15.38 13.09
CA GLU A 344 48.18 -15.48 12.34
C GLU A 344 48.44 -15.78 10.86
N ALA A 345 49.32 -15.03 10.19
CA ALA A 345 49.66 -15.26 8.78
C ALA A 345 50.34 -16.64 8.56
N SER A 346 51.17 -17.10 9.51
CA SER A 346 51.84 -18.39 9.43
C SER A 346 50.93 -19.61 9.66
N GLN A 347 49.75 -19.43 10.27
CA GLN A 347 48.76 -20.50 10.41
C GLN A 347 48.21 -20.97 9.05
N TRP A 348 48.26 -20.09 8.05
CA TRP A 348 47.77 -20.36 6.69
C TRP A 348 48.83 -20.94 5.75
N GLY A 349 50.08 -21.10 6.18
CA GLY A 349 51.14 -21.73 5.38
C GLY A 349 52.50 -21.02 5.47
N ILE A 350 53.38 -21.36 4.53
CA ILE A 350 54.73 -20.80 4.45
C ILE A 350 54.64 -19.37 3.91
N LEU A 351 55.06 -18.40 4.72
CA LEU A 351 55.11 -16.99 4.31
C LEU A 351 56.16 -16.77 3.21
N PRO A 352 55.95 -15.79 2.30
CA PRO A 352 56.97 -15.40 1.35
C PRO A 352 58.29 -15.04 2.07
N ARG A 353 59.43 -15.49 1.53
CA ARG A 353 60.75 -15.25 2.14
C ARG A 353 61.00 -13.76 2.40
N GLN A 354 60.61 -12.91 1.45
CA GLN A 354 60.72 -11.45 1.58
C GLN A 354 59.99 -10.92 2.82
N LEU A 355 58.76 -11.37 3.05
CA LEU A 355 57.95 -10.95 4.21
C LEU A 355 58.53 -11.48 5.52
N THR A 356 59.10 -12.69 5.48
CA THR A 356 59.80 -13.30 6.63
C THR A 356 61.07 -12.50 6.98
N ASP A 357 61.87 -12.13 5.98
CA ASP A 357 63.08 -11.33 6.14
C ASP A 357 62.76 -9.90 6.62
N GLU A 358 61.67 -9.31 6.14
CA GLU A 358 61.15 -8.02 6.63
C GLU A 358 60.70 -8.11 8.08
N TYR A 359 59.98 -9.16 8.44
CA TYR A 359 59.59 -9.42 9.82
C TYR A 359 60.81 -9.58 10.74
N GLU A 360 61.81 -10.37 10.36
CA GLU A 360 63.03 -10.52 11.15
C GLU A 360 63.80 -9.20 11.31
N ARG A 361 63.93 -8.41 10.23
CA ARG A 361 64.55 -7.09 10.27
C ARG A 361 63.78 -6.14 11.18
N GLY A 362 62.45 -6.11 11.06
CA GLY A 362 61.56 -5.32 11.92
C GLY A 362 61.74 -5.70 13.38
N MET A 363 61.74 -7.00 13.69
CA MET A 363 61.94 -7.52 15.05
C MET A 363 63.33 -7.20 15.63
N LYS A 364 64.41 -7.31 14.83
CA LYS A 364 65.76 -6.89 15.23
C LYS A 364 65.81 -5.39 15.51
N SER A 365 65.17 -4.57 14.68
CA SER A 365 65.13 -3.11 14.87
C SER A 365 64.41 -2.71 16.16
N LEU A 366 63.29 -3.36 16.48
CA LEU A 366 62.53 -3.13 17.71
C LEU A 366 63.28 -3.63 18.94
N TRP A 367 63.99 -4.75 18.82
CA TRP A 367 64.87 -5.25 19.89
C TRP A 367 66.01 -4.28 20.16
N TRP A 368 66.68 -3.78 19.11
CA TRP A 368 67.71 -2.76 19.24
C TRP A 368 67.15 -1.50 19.88
N LYS A 369 66.01 -0.95 19.43
CA LYS A 369 65.39 0.23 20.05
C LYS A 369 65.07 0.02 21.54
N ALA A 370 64.44 -1.10 21.90
CA ALA A 370 64.06 -1.38 23.29
C ALA A 370 65.26 -1.63 24.21
N ASN A 371 66.33 -2.21 23.69
CA ASN A 371 67.54 -2.48 24.46
C ASN A 371 68.60 -1.40 24.33
N TRP A 372 68.51 -0.46 23.38
CA TRP A 372 69.52 0.57 23.17
C TRP A 372 69.66 1.49 24.38
N GLU A 373 68.57 1.80 25.07
CA GLU A 373 68.64 2.54 26.35
C GLU A 373 69.38 1.75 27.43
N ARG A 374 69.17 0.43 27.49
CA ARG A 374 69.89 -0.45 28.42
C ARG A 374 71.36 -0.59 28.04
N VAL A 375 71.66 -0.75 26.75
CA VAL A 375 73.02 -0.89 26.22
C VAL A 375 73.79 0.41 26.35
N LEU A 376 73.19 1.57 26.07
CA LEU A 376 73.78 2.88 26.35
C LEU A 376 73.96 3.10 27.84
N GLY A 377 72.98 2.72 28.67
CA GLY A 377 73.11 2.79 30.13
C GLY A 377 74.26 1.95 30.66
N ILE A 378 74.40 0.71 30.19
CA ILE A 378 75.52 -0.19 30.53
C ILE A 378 76.84 0.34 29.97
N GLY A 379 76.85 0.87 28.75
CA GLY A 379 78.03 1.43 28.11
C GLY A 379 78.53 2.70 28.82
N LEU A 380 77.64 3.62 29.17
CA LEU A 380 77.93 4.80 29.98
C LEU A 380 78.40 4.41 31.39
N PHE A 381 77.76 3.42 32.00
CA PHE A 381 78.18 2.90 33.30
C PHE A 381 79.59 2.30 33.24
N LEU A 382 79.89 1.44 32.26
CA LEU A 382 81.22 0.87 32.06
C LEU A 382 82.26 1.96 31.74
N ALA A 383 81.93 2.94 30.92
CA ALA A 383 82.81 4.06 30.62
C ALA A 383 83.09 4.90 31.88
N ALA A 384 82.09 5.13 32.73
CA ALA A 384 82.27 5.80 34.02
C ALA A 384 83.16 4.99 34.98
N VAL A 385 82.98 3.67 35.04
CA VAL A 385 83.80 2.76 35.85
C VAL A 385 85.25 2.74 35.37
N ILE A 386 85.48 2.59 34.06
CA ILE A 386 86.83 2.62 33.47
C ILE A 386 87.48 3.99 33.67
N GLY A 387 86.73 5.08 33.46
CA GLY A 387 87.19 6.44 33.72
C GLY A 387 87.61 6.62 35.19
N ALA A 388 86.85 6.09 36.14
CA ALA A 388 87.20 6.12 37.55
C ALA A 388 88.45 5.29 37.88
N ILE A 389 88.61 4.11 37.26
CA ILE A 389 89.82 3.27 37.44
C ILE A 389 91.06 3.96 36.88
N VAL A 390 90.99 4.51 35.65
CA VAL A 390 92.11 5.24 35.04
C VAL A 390 92.45 6.48 35.85
N PHE A 391 91.44 7.22 36.32
CA PHE A 391 91.65 8.37 37.20
C PHE A 391 92.34 7.97 38.51
N ALA A 392 91.94 6.85 39.13
CA ALA A 392 92.58 6.34 40.34
C ALA A 392 94.04 5.90 40.11
N ILE A 393 94.36 5.31 38.96
CA ILE A 393 95.73 4.95 38.58
C ILE A 393 96.59 6.21 38.39
N VAL A 394 96.09 7.21 37.65
CA VAL A 394 96.83 8.46 37.41
C VAL A 394 97.03 9.26 38.71
N ALA A 395 96.05 9.27 39.62
CA ALA A 395 96.17 9.96 40.90
C ALA A 395 97.13 9.27 41.90
N SER A 396 97.59 8.05 41.61
CA SER A 396 98.52 7.27 42.47
C SER A 396 99.99 7.36 42.02
N PHE A 397 100.27 8.03 40.90
CA PHE A 397 101.61 8.43 40.45
C PHE A 397 101.82 9.91 40.75
#